data_AF-A0A955RYG2-F1
#
_entry.id   AF-A0A955RYG2-F1
#
_cell.length_a   1.000
_cell.length_b   1.000
_cell.length_c   1.000
_cell.angle_alpha   90.00
_cell.angle_beta   90.00
_cell.angle_gamma   90.00
#
_symmetry.space_group_name_H-M   'P 1'
#
loop_
_entity.id
_entity.type
_entity.pdbx_description
1 polymer ?
#
loop_
_entity_poly.entity_id
_entity_poly.type
_entity_poly.pdbx_seq_one_letter_code
_entity_poly.pdbx_strand_id
1 'polypeptide(L)'
;MGGGAEEETEAGLAWSSRYRWKEYFEPGFELHSNFGELKEHKSYDQQKHQVGPVFYGKVGAVKYDIGYLFGITDPAPEGELKWIMEYEMHF
;
A
#
# COMPACT_ATOMS: atom_id res chain seq x y z
N MET A 1 3.63 4.60 40.62
CA MET A 1 2.75 5.20 39.60
C MET A 1 3.62 5.46 38.38
N GLY A 2 3.57 4.60 37.37
CA GLY A 2 4.30 4.77 36.10
C GLY A 2 3.27 4.69 34.99
N GLY A 3 3.18 5.76 34.19
CA GLY A 3 2.08 6.03 33.26
C GLY A 3 1.83 4.91 32.28
N GLY A 4 0.54 4.59 32.08
CA GLY A 4 0.11 3.81 30.94
C GLY A 4 0.44 4.62 29.69
N ALA A 5 1.48 4.20 28.97
CA ALA A 5 1.59 4.54 27.57
C ALA A 5 0.36 3.92 26.92
N GLU A 6 -0.55 4.76 26.49
CA GLU A 6 -1.68 4.37 25.66
C GLU A 6 -1.05 3.95 24.34
N GLU A 7 -0.80 2.65 24.19
CA GLU A 7 -0.34 2.06 22.94
C GLU A 7 -1.49 2.19 21.94
N GLU A 8 -1.54 3.34 21.26
CA GLU A 8 -2.36 3.61 20.08
C GLU A 8 -2.01 2.52 19.05
N THR A 9 -2.75 1.42 19.09
CA THR A 9 -2.47 0.24 18.28
C THR A 9 -3.16 0.45 16.95
N GLU A 10 -2.43 1.04 16.01
CA GLU A 10 -2.85 1.15 14.61
C GLU A 10 -2.74 -0.25 13.95
N ALA A 11 -3.87 -0.79 13.50
CA ALA A 11 -3.91 -2.08 12.81
C ALA A 11 -3.97 -1.86 11.29
N GLY A 12 -2.93 -2.31 10.58
CA GLY A 12 -2.85 -2.27 9.12
C GLY A 12 -2.58 -3.65 8.51
N LEU A 13 -3.20 -3.93 7.37
CA LEU A 13 -2.95 -5.10 6.53
C LEU A 13 -2.53 -4.63 5.14
N ALA A 14 -1.34 -5.03 4.70
CA ALA A 14 -0.90 -4.85 3.33
C ALA A 14 -0.66 -6.23 2.71
N TRP A 15 -1.30 -6.49 1.58
CA TRP A 15 -1.14 -7.70 0.80
C TRP A 15 -0.80 -7.35 -0.64
N SER A 16 0.19 -8.03 -1.21
CA SER A 16 0.57 -7.86 -2.61
C SER A 16 0.75 -9.21 -3.28
N SER A 17 0.31 -9.28 -4.53
CA SER A 17 0.51 -10.42 -5.40
C SER A 17 1.26 -9.96 -6.64
N ARG A 18 2.32 -10.68 -7.01
CA ARG A 18 3.17 -10.36 -8.16
C ARG A 18 3.37 -11.59 -9.02
N TYR A 19 3.03 -11.48 -10.30
CA TYR A 19 3.22 -12.53 -11.27
C TYR A 19 4.44 -12.23 -12.16
N ARG A 20 5.49 -13.05 -12.01
CA ARG A 20 6.74 -12.96 -12.78
C ARG A 20 6.56 -13.47 -14.20
N TRP A 21 6.04 -12.62 -15.10
CA TRP A 21 5.95 -12.96 -16.52
C TRP A 21 7.27 -12.69 -17.25
N LYS A 22 7.77 -11.45 -17.20
CA LYS A 22 9.03 -11.03 -17.83
C LYS A 22 9.76 -10.08 -16.90
N GLU A 23 11.08 -10.01 -16.98
CA GLU A 23 11.89 -9.10 -16.14
C GLU A 23 11.48 -7.63 -16.31
N TYR A 24 11.06 -7.24 -17.51
CA TYR A 24 10.57 -5.89 -17.79
C TYR A 24 9.08 -5.71 -17.51
N PHE A 25 8.30 -6.75 -17.23
CA PHE A 25 6.85 -6.64 -17.03
C PHE A 25 6.29 -7.78 -16.17
N GLU A 26 5.86 -7.41 -14.97
CA GLU A 26 5.34 -8.30 -13.95
C GLU A 26 4.03 -7.71 -13.43
N PRO A 27 2.88 -8.16 -13.97
CA PRO A 27 1.59 -7.71 -13.48
C PRO A 27 1.31 -8.28 -12.09
N GLY A 28 0.56 -7.52 -11.31
CA GLY A 28 0.27 -7.80 -9.92
C GLY A 28 -0.90 -6.99 -9.41
N PHE A 29 -1.15 -7.13 -8.12
CA PHE A 29 -2.25 -6.49 -7.44
C PHE A 29 -1.85 -6.21 -5.99
N GLU A 30 -2.22 -5.03 -5.49
CA GLU A 30 -1.97 -4.62 -4.11
C GLU A 30 -3.30 -4.33 -3.42
N LEU A 31 -3.42 -4.77 -2.16
CA LEU A 31 -4.54 -4.53 -1.26
C LEU A 31 -3.98 -3.97 0.04
N HIS A 32 -4.34 -2.73 0.34
CA HIS A 32 -4.00 -2.07 1.60
C HIS A 32 -5.29 -1.84 2.38
N SER A 33 -5.36 -2.32 3.60
CA SER A 33 -6.45 -2.06 4.54
C SER A 33 -5.87 -1.45 5.80
N ASN A 34 -6.26 -0.22 6.09
CA ASN A 34 -5.92 0.42 7.35
C ASN A 34 -7.19 0.49 8.21
N PHE A 35 -7.17 -0.22 9.34
CA PHE A 35 -8.34 -0.43 10.20
C PHE A 35 -8.49 0.64 11.30
N GLY A 36 -7.55 1.60 11.40
CA GLY A 36 -7.58 2.67 12.40
C GLY A 36 -7.37 2.20 13.84
N GLU A 37 -7.42 3.14 14.78
CA GLU A 37 -7.22 2.88 16.21
C GLU A 37 -8.33 2.02 16.80
N LEU A 38 -7.94 0.95 17.52
CA LEU A 38 -8.87 -0.05 18.06
C LEU A 38 -9.57 0.36 19.38
N LYS A 39 -9.27 1.54 19.96
CA LYS A 39 -9.84 1.95 21.25
C LYS A 39 -10.90 3.04 21.12
N GLU A 40 -12.10 2.65 21.54
CA GLU A 40 -13.17 3.51 22.05
C GLU A 40 -13.94 4.34 21.01
N HIS A 41 -15.05 3.75 20.53
CA HIS A 41 -16.33 4.43 20.41
C HIS A 41 -16.34 5.85 19.79
N LYS A 42 -15.63 6.11 18.68
CA LYS A 42 -15.93 7.20 17.74
C LYS A 42 -14.97 7.19 16.55
N SER A 43 -15.35 6.44 15.51
CA SER A 43 -15.05 6.65 14.07
C SER A 43 -14.68 5.34 13.39
N TYR A 44 -15.72 4.56 13.09
CA TYR A 44 -15.70 3.56 12.01
C TYR A 44 -15.45 4.22 10.62
N ASP A 45 -15.31 5.54 10.57
CA ASP A 45 -15.32 6.40 9.39
C ASP A 45 -13.94 6.65 8.77
N GLN A 46 -12.85 6.16 9.39
CA GLN A 46 -11.47 6.33 8.87
C GLN A 46 -10.84 5.04 8.32
N GLN A 47 -11.63 3.97 8.17
CA GLN A 47 -11.14 2.73 7.56
C GLN A 47 -10.83 2.97 6.09
N LYS A 48 -9.54 3.03 5.74
CA LYS A 48 -9.08 3.24 4.36
C LYS A 48 -8.71 1.90 3.76
N HIS A 49 -9.55 1.44 2.84
CA HIS A 49 -9.30 0.25 2.05
C HIS A 49 -8.97 0.69 0.63
N GLN A 50 -7.79 0.33 0.17
CA GLN A 50 -7.29 0.62 -1.16
C GLN A 50 -6.92 -0.68 -1.84
N VAL A 51 -7.31 -0.80 -3.10
CA VAL A 51 -7.06 -2.03 -3.85
C VAL A 51 -6.83 -1.72 -5.31
N GLY A 52 -5.88 -2.37 -5.96
CA GLY A 52 -5.74 -2.16 -7.39
C GLY A 52 -4.59 -2.85 -8.08
N PRO A 53 -4.59 -2.82 -9.42
CA PRO A 53 -3.57 -3.43 -10.24
C PRO A 53 -2.24 -2.67 -10.12
N VAL A 54 -1.16 -3.43 -10.13
CA VAL A 54 0.21 -2.91 -10.08
C VAL A 54 1.06 -3.65 -11.09
N PHE A 55 1.95 -2.91 -11.75
CA PHE A 55 2.90 -3.43 -12.72
C PHE A 55 4.30 -3.13 -12.21
N TYR A 56 5.10 -4.17 -12.11
CA TYR A 56 6.49 -4.08 -11.71
C TYR A 56 7.35 -4.39 -12.94
N GLY A 57 8.52 -3.78 -13.03
CA GLY A 57 9.44 -4.09 -14.11
C GLY A 57 10.84 -3.59 -13.83
N LYS A 58 11.81 -4.18 -14.51
CA LYS A 58 13.19 -3.77 -14.48
C LYS A 58 13.73 -3.66 -15.89
N VAL A 59 14.42 -2.56 -16.18
CA VAL A 59 15.14 -2.31 -17.43
C VAL A 59 16.56 -1.89 -17.07
N GLY A 60 17.52 -2.81 -17.26
CA GLY A 60 18.92 -2.57 -16.90
C GLY A 60 19.09 -2.35 -15.39
N ALA A 61 19.60 -1.18 -14.99
CA ALA A 61 19.76 -0.79 -13.58
C ALA A 61 18.55 -0.04 -13.00
N VAL A 62 17.52 0.22 -13.82
CA VAL A 62 16.31 0.94 -13.40
C VAL A 62 15.21 -0.08 -13.11
N LYS A 63 14.65 -0.03 -11.90
CA LYS A 63 13.40 -0.70 -11.53
C LYS A 63 12.28 0.33 -11.54
N TYR A 64 11.10 -0.06 -11.99
CA TYR A 64 9.94 0.80 -12.00
C TYR A 64 8.71 0.02 -11.54
N ASP A 65 7.86 0.70 -10.76
CA ASP A 65 6.66 0.14 -10.19
C ASP A 65 5.53 1.15 -10.41
N ILE A 66 4.51 0.74 -11.16
CA ILE A 66 3.38 1.59 -11.51
C ILE A 66 2.11 0.88 -11.05
N GLY A 67 1.43 1.46 -10.08
CA GLY A 67 0.19 0.94 -9.51
C GLY A 67 -0.91 1.97 -9.56
N TYR A 68 -2.14 1.50 -9.68
CA TYR A 68 -3.31 2.34 -9.52
C TYR A 68 -4.21 1.72 -8.47
N LEU A 69 -4.28 2.33 -7.29
CA LEU A 69 -5.05 1.83 -6.15
C LEU A 69 -6.39 2.57 -6.10
N PHE A 70 -7.48 1.85 -6.14
CA PHE A 70 -8.83 2.38 -6.00
C PHE A 70 -9.21 2.37 -4.51
N GLY A 71 -9.70 3.50 -3.99
CA GLY A 71 -10.33 3.55 -2.68
C GLY A 71 -11.67 2.81 -2.70
N ILE A 72 -11.86 1.83 -1.81
CA ILE A 72 -13.13 1.10 -1.65
C ILE A 72 -14.04 1.83 -0.65
N THR A 73 -13.48 2.59 0.30
CA THR A 73 -14.21 3.30 1.35
C THR A 73 -14.31 4.81 1.09
N ASP A 74 -15.43 5.42 1.47
CA ASP A 74 -15.73 6.88 1.38
C ASP A 74 -14.57 7.85 1.75
N PRO A 75 -13.76 7.62 2.80
CA PRO A 75 -12.61 8.47 3.13
C PRO A 75 -11.34 8.25 2.28
N ALA A 76 -11.31 7.26 1.40
CA ALA A 76 -10.16 6.97 0.53
C ALA A 76 -10.31 7.74 -0.80
N PRO A 77 -9.24 8.31 -1.35
CA PRO A 77 -9.29 8.94 -2.67
C PRO A 77 -9.80 7.94 -3.72
N GLU A 78 -10.69 8.39 -4.61
CA GLU A 78 -11.35 7.58 -5.64
C GLU A 78 -10.35 6.76 -6.49
N GLY A 79 -9.12 7.27 -6.63
CA GLY A 79 -7.97 6.51 -7.08
C GLY A 79 -6.65 7.18 -6.74
N GLU A 80 -5.63 6.37 -6.47
CA GLU A 80 -4.26 6.76 -6.14
C GLU A 80 -3.30 6.16 -7.16
N LEU A 81 -2.59 7.02 -7.89
CA LEU A 81 -1.54 6.60 -8.80
C LEU A 81 -0.22 6.50 -8.03
N LYS A 82 0.29 5.27 -7.91
CA LYS A 82 1.62 4.96 -7.38
C LYS A 82 2.59 4.83 -8.54
N TRP A 83 3.64 5.64 -8.54
CA TRP A 83 4.75 5.50 -9.47
C TRP A 83 6.06 5.61 -8.72
N ILE A 84 6.80 4.51 -8.67
CA ILE A 84 8.10 4.40 -8.02
C ILE A 84 9.12 4.04 -9.10
N MET A 85 10.28 4.68 -9.04
CA MET A 85 11.40 4.38 -9.90
C MET A 85 12.66 4.31 -9.03
N GLU A 86 13.28 3.14 -9.00
CA GLU A 86 14.53 2.90 -8.27
C GLU A 86 15.69 2.75 -9.27
N TYR A 87 16.78 3.45 -9.01
CA TYR A 87 18.01 3.32 -9.78
C TYR A 87 19.11 2.70 -8.90
N GLU A 88 19.61 1.54 -9.31
CA GLU A 88 20.68 0.86 -8.58
C GLU A 88 22.04 1.43 -9.03
N MET A 89 22.63 2.29 -8.19
CA MET A 89 24.01 2.77 -8.38
C MET A 89 24.98 1.76 -7.78
N HIS A 90 25.79 1.09 -8.61
CA HIS A 90 26.97 0.37 -8.13
C HIS A 90 28.11 1.39 -7.97
N PHE A 91 28.63 1.51 -6.75
CA PHE A 91 29.79 2.35 -6.40
C PHE A 91 30.96 1.46 -6.00
#